data_AF-A0A099YEV3-F1
#
_entry.id   AF-A0A099YEV3-F1
#
_cell.length_a   1.000
_cell.length_b   1.000
_cell.length_c   1.000
_cell.angle_alpha   90.00
_cell.angle_beta   90.00
_cell.angle_gamma   90.00
#
_symmetry.space_group_name_H-M   'P 1'
#
loop_
_entity.id
_entity.type
_entity.pdbx_description
1 polymer ?
#
loop_
_entity_poly.entity_id
_entity_poly.type
_entity_poly.pdbx_seq_one_letter_code
_entity_poly.pdbx_strand_id
1 'polypeptide(L)'
;MARLCNNCGRKTHLLTRTKFKDGVLCSKCLKNFSIPDTVGFRLWAKNNSCQAVTRYKQVTNKSEAKTNHINNKREIPNPKIDLSEIERYLNEFPNYESKGDKRFNKRTGYPLAKQSSIERSRKEFVDMLSWTPDNYYAYAHYSNEIAIDDYLGSIDVPFLIAGTIAYKQGDWDIAEKWWLSVLDIRPTNVLRKLEIMYRKQQRYKDIVRLYKIAQPLVRQYDSLTGENTYKFYKTVAILNEEQHKKEDHSIGVIRYPSKIDSNYLRLLQTAR
;
A
#
# COMPACT_ATOMS: atom_id res chain seq x y z
N MET A 1 -3.44 -35.55 -4.91
CA MET A 1 -2.68 -35.55 -6.19
C MET A 1 -1.41 -34.74 -6.10
N ALA A 2 -0.26 -35.38 -6.40
CA ALA A 2 1.00 -34.71 -6.62
C ALA A 2 0.88 -33.80 -7.85
N ARG A 3 1.39 -32.56 -7.77
CA ARG A 3 1.47 -31.62 -8.89
C ARG A 3 2.94 -31.38 -9.22
N LEU A 4 3.27 -31.16 -10.49
CA LEU A 4 4.63 -30.82 -10.90
C LEU A 4 4.91 -29.35 -10.59
N CYS A 5 6.13 -29.05 -10.14
CA CYS A 5 6.61 -27.70 -9.97
C CYS A 5 6.75 -27.02 -11.33
N ASN A 6 6.13 -25.85 -11.51
CA ASN A 6 6.18 -25.09 -12.77
C ASN A 6 7.59 -24.59 -13.13
N ASN A 7 8.52 -24.53 -12.18
CA ASN A 7 9.89 -24.10 -12.45
C ASN A 7 10.86 -25.25 -12.74
N CYS A 8 10.82 -26.34 -11.97
CA CYS A 8 11.83 -27.41 -12.04
C CYS A 8 11.28 -28.79 -12.44
N GLY A 9 9.98 -28.89 -12.74
CA GLY A 9 9.32 -30.14 -13.14
C GLY A 9 9.21 -31.22 -12.05
N ARG A 10 9.76 -31.00 -10.85
CA ARG A 10 9.73 -32.01 -9.77
C ARG A 10 8.32 -32.18 -9.19
N LYS A 11 7.96 -33.42 -8.83
CA LYS A 11 6.73 -33.72 -8.09
C LYS A 11 6.72 -32.99 -6.74
N THR A 12 5.60 -32.36 -6.42
CA THR A 12 5.40 -31.61 -5.17
C THR A 12 4.34 -32.25 -4.30
N HIS A 13 4.59 -32.29 -2.98
CA HIS A 13 3.63 -32.73 -1.98
C HIS A 13 2.77 -31.56 -1.50
N LEU A 14 1.60 -31.87 -0.93
CA LEU A 14 0.61 -30.88 -0.53
C LEU A 14 1.17 -29.84 0.45
N LEU A 15 2.07 -30.28 1.34
CA LEU A 15 2.67 -29.49 2.42
C LEU A 15 3.94 -28.75 2.00
N THR A 16 4.54 -29.08 0.85
CA THR A 16 5.83 -28.56 0.39
C THR A 16 5.72 -27.71 -0.87
N ARG A 17 4.51 -27.23 -1.17
CA ARG A 17 4.21 -26.42 -2.35
C ARG A 17 3.48 -25.13 -2.00
N THR A 18 3.84 -24.07 -2.68
CA THR A 18 3.08 -22.81 -2.66
C THR A 18 2.27 -22.73 -3.95
N LYS A 19 0.98 -22.41 -3.80
CA LYS A 19 0.06 -22.27 -4.94
C LYS A 19 0.06 -20.82 -5.42
N PHE A 20 0.23 -20.68 -6.73
CA PHE A 20 0.08 -19.44 -7.48
C PHE A 20 -1.19 -19.50 -8.32
N LYS A 21 -1.56 -18.36 -8.91
CA LYS A 21 -2.74 -18.23 -9.77
C LYS A 21 -2.69 -19.18 -10.98
N ASP A 22 -1.50 -19.41 -11.52
CA ASP A 22 -1.22 -20.13 -12.77
C ASP A 22 -0.37 -21.40 -12.57
N GLY A 23 -0.07 -21.79 -11.33
CA GLY A 23 0.83 -22.93 -11.10
C GLY A 23 1.20 -23.18 -9.65
N VAL A 24 2.22 -24.03 -9.45
CA VAL A 24 2.78 -24.34 -8.13
C VAL A 24 4.31 -24.29 -8.18
N LEU A 25 4.93 -23.78 -7.11
CA LEU A 25 6.37 -23.87 -6.89
C LEU A 25 6.66 -24.76 -5.69
N CYS A 26 7.72 -25.57 -5.79
CA CYS A 26 8.20 -26.38 -4.68
C CYS A 26 9.01 -25.55 -3.69
N SER A 27 9.03 -25.96 -2.42
CA SER A 27 9.82 -25.33 -1.36
C SER A 27 11.28 -25.13 -1.72
N LYS A 28 11.88 -26.08 -2.46
CA LYS A 28 13.26 -25.95 -2.96
C LYS A 28 13.42 -24.81 -3.98
N CYS A 29 12.46 -24.63 -4.88
CA CYS A 29 12.50 -23.50 -5.82
C CYS A 29 12.27 -22.18 -5.08
N LEU A 30 11.32 -22.13 -4.13
CA LEU A 30 11.10 -20.94 -3.31
C LEU A 30 12.37 -20.55 -2.52
N LYS A 31 13.04 -21.54 -1.91
CA LYS A 31 14.32 -21.33 -1.23
C LYS A 31 15.43 -20.88 -2.18
N ASN A 32 15.52 -21.48 -3.37
CA ASN A 32 16.46 -21.03 -4.40
C ASN A 32 16.15 -19.61 -4.89
N PHE A 33 14.91 -19.15 -4.76
CA PHE A 33 14.50 -17.78 -5.07
C PHE A 33 14.66 -16.82 -3.89
N SER A 34 15.20 -17.26 -2.74
CA SER A 34 15.27 -16.48 -1.50
C SER A 34 13.91 -15.96 -1.03
N ILE A 35 12.84 -16.67 -1.36
CA ILE A 35 11.48 -16.26 -1.02
C ILE A 35 11.12 -16.85 0.33
N PRO A 36 10.70 -16.02 1.30
CA PRO A 36 10.32 -16.50 2.61
C PRO A 36 9.02 -17.32 2.51
N ASP A 37 9.05 -18.55 3.02
CA ASP A 37 7.89 -19.44 3.04
C ASP A 37 6.97 -19.14 4.24
N THR A 38 6.44 -17.91 4.29
CA THR A 38 5.56 -17.43 5.36
C THR A 38 4.08 -17.59 4.99
N VAL A 39 3.21 -17.63 6.01
CA VAL A 39 1.75 -17.67 5.81
C VAL A 39 1.26 -16.44 5.00
N GLY A 40 1.83 -15.26 5.27
CA GLY A 40 1.53 -14.02 4.53
C GLY A 40 1.94 -14.12 3.07
N PHE A 41 3.15 -14.62 2.79
CA PHE A 41 3.60 -14.84 1.41
C PHE A 41 2.71 -15.86 0.68
N ARG A 42 2.32 -16.96 1.33
CA ARG A 42 1.42 -17.96 0.74
C ARG A 42 0.03 -17.41 0.39
N LEU A 43 -0.45 -16.40 1.11
CA LEU A 43 -1.69 -15.68 0.80
C LEU A 43 -1.52 -14.76 -0.41
N TRP A 44 -0.42 -13.99 -0.44
CA TRP A 44 -0.05 -13.14 -1.58
C TRP A 44 0.15 -13.96 -2.86
N ALA A 45 0.84 -15.09 -2.77
CA ALA A 45 1.17 -15.97 -3.90
C ALA A 45 -0.08 -16.45 -4.66
N LYS A 46 -1.18 -16.73 -3.96
CA LYS A 46 -2.44 -17.20 -4.59
C LYS A 46 -3.01 -16.24 -5.63
N ASN A 47 -2.72 -14.95 -5.50
CA ASN A 47 -3.23 -13.91 -6.38
C ASN A 47 -2.23 -13.50 -7.48
N ASN A 48 -1.04 -14.09 -7.48
CA ASN A 48 0.07 -13.73 -8.36
C ASN A 48 0.51 -14.92 -9.23
N SER A 49 1.19 -14.65 -10.34
CA SER A 49 1.68 -15.70 -11.25
C SER A 49 3.04 -16.25 -10.82
N CYS A 50 3.30 -17.52 -11.13
CA CYS A 50 4.61 -18.14 -11.01
C CYS A 50 5.66 -17.33 -11.78
N GLN A 51 5.30 -16.86 -12.98
CA GLN A 51 6.21 -16.05 -13.81
C GLN A 51 6.59 -14.71 -13.16
N ALA A 52 5.67 -14.03 -12.46
CA ALA A 52 5.98 -12.78 -11.76
C ALA A 52 7.04 -12.99 -10.67
N VAL A 53 6.93 -14.11 -9.95
CA VAL A 53 7.88 -14.48 -8.89
C VAL A 53 9.25 -14.89 -9.44
N THR A 54 9.29 -15.65 -10.54
CA THR A 54 10.56 -16.03 -11.16
C THR A 54 11.26 -14.82 -11.80
N ARG A 55 10.49 -13.84 -12.33
CA ARG A 55 11.02 -12.56 -12.84
C ARG A 55 11.62 -11.70 -11.74
N TYR A 56 10.98 -11.63 -10.56
CA TYR A 56 11.53 -10.93 -9.40
C TYR A 56 12.97 -11.37 -9.09
N LYS A 57 13.26 -12.68 -9.09
CA LYS A 57 14.62 -13.19 -8.84
C LYS A 57 15.58 -13.02 -10.02
N GLN A 58 15.12 -13.06 -11.26
CA GLN A 58 15.97 -12.72 -12.42
C GLN A 58 16.45 -11.27 -12.38
N VAL A 59 15.60 -10.37 -11.88
CA VAL A 59 15.96 -8.96 -11.62
C VAL A 59 16.92 -8.86 -10.45
N THR A 60 16.65 -9.52 -9.31
CA THR A 60 17.54 -9.43 -8.13
C THR A 60 18.88 -10.17 -8.29
N ASN A 61 18.97 -11.25 -9.07
CA ASN A 61 20.25 -11.93 -9.34
C ASN A 61 21.10 -11.18 -10.36
N LYS A 62 20.46 -10.54 -11.36
CA LYS A 62 21.16 -9.59 -12.24
C LYS A 62 21.58 -8.32 -11.49
N SER A 63 20.82 -7.90 -10.48
CA SER A 63 21.21 -6.78 -9.62
C SER A 63 22.37 -7.16 -8.71
N GLU A 64 22.37 -8.32 -8.04
CA GLU A 64 23.48 -8.79 -7.20
C GLU A 64 24.80 -9.00 -7.99
N ALA A 65 24.71 -9.47 -9.24
CA ALA A 65 25.90 -9.63 -10.09
C ALA A 65 26.39 -8.29 -10.70
N LYS A 66 25.54 -7.26 -10.78
CA LYS A 66 25.90 -5.93 -11.30
C LYS A 66 26.19 -4.91 -10.20
N THR A 67 25.70 -5.06 -8.98
CA THR A 67 26.04 -4.19 -7.83
C THR A 67 27.53 -4.27 -7.51
N ASN A 68 28.17 -5.43 -7.70
CA ASN A 68 29.63 -5.56 -7.60
C ASN A 68 30.40 -4.77 -8.69
N HIS A 69 29.72 -4.27 -9.73
CA HIS A 69 30.31 -3.44 -10.79
C HIS A 69 29.91 -1.96 -10.74
N ILE A 70 29.02 -1.53 -9.83
CA ILE A 70 28.66 -0.11 -9.66
C ILE A 70 29.42 0.46 -8.45
N ASN A 71 30.74 0.29 -8.45
CA ASN A 71 31.63 1.19 -7.73
C ASN A 71 32.10 2.27 -8.70
N ASN A 72 31.20 3.19 -9.06
CA ASN A 72 31.50 4.61 -9.33
C ASN A 72 30.34 5.37 -10.02
N LYS A 73 30.03 6.54 -9.42
CA LYS A 73 29.47 7.77 -10.05
C LYS A 73 27.95 7.88 -10.23
N ARG A 74 27.22 7.96 -9.11
CA ARG A 74 26.20 8.98 -8.74
C ARG A 74 25.24 8.40 -7.70
N GLU A 75 25.63 8.41 -6.43
CA GLU A 75 24.68 8.21 -5.34
C GLU A 75 23.81 9.45 -5.22
N ILE A 76 22.61 9.42 -5.81
CA ILE A 76 21.59 10.43 -5.55
C ILE A 76 20.84 9.98 -4.29
N PRO A 77 20.84 10.77 -3.21
CA PRO A 77 20.17 10.37 -1.97
C PRO A 77 18.65 10.31 -2.16
N ASN A 78 18.02 9.33 -1.54
CA ASN A 78 16.56 9.24 -1.50
C ASN A 78 15.97 10.46 -0.78
N PRO A 79 14.88 11.06 -1.28
CA PRO A 79 14.20 12.15 -0.59
C PRO A 79 13.76 11.71 0.81
N LYS A 80 14.00 12.57 1.80
CA LYS A 80 13.50 12.36 3.16
C LYS A 80 12.07 12.89 3.27
N ILE A 81 11.27 12.18 4.05
CA ILE A 81 9.87 12.51 4.28
C ILE A 81 9.73 12.95 5.73
N ASP A 82 9.10 14.09 5.95
CA ASP A 82 8.77 14.55 7.30
C ASP A 82 7.59 13.74 7.85
N LEU A 83 7.87 12.94 8.88
CA LEU A 83 6.91 12.11 9.59
C LEU A 83 6.66 12.61 11.03
N SER A 84 7.18 13.78 11.39
CA SER A 84 7.15 14.30 12.77
C SER A 84 5.74 14.42 13.36
N GLU A 85 4.75 14.79 12.53
CA GLU A 85 3.34 14.85 12.96
C GLU A 85 2.79 13.45 13.29
N ILE A 86 3.11 12.45 12.45
CA ILE A 86 2.68 11.06 12.65
C ILE A 86 3.35 10.49 13.90
N GLU A 87 4.66 10.67 14.04
CA GLU A 87 5.42 10.18 15.18
C GLU A 87 4.88 10.75 16.50
N ARG A 88 4.57 12.05 16.54
CA ARG A 88 3.96 12.69 17.72
C ARG A 88 2.61 12.07 18.06
N TYR A 89 1.73 11.92 17.07
CA TYR A 89 0.44 11.29 17.26
C TYR A 89 0.56 9.85 17.76
N LEU A 90 1.53 9.10 17.24
CA LEU A 90 1.77 7.72 17.66
C LEU A 90 2.35 7.62 19.08
N ASN A 91 2.82 8.69 19.69
CA ASN A 91 3.20 8.65 21.10
C ASN A 91 2.01 8.77 22.06
N GLU A 92 0.82 9.10 21.54
CA GLU A 92 -0.37 9.32 22.34
C GLU A 92 -1.42 8.20 22.16
N PHE A 93 -2.08 7.84 23.26
CA PHE A 93 -3.26 6.97 23.24
C PHE A 93 -4.50 7.80 23.59
N PRO A 94 -5.59 7.74 22.79
CA PRO A 94 -6.80 8.45 23.13
C PRO A 94 -7.44 7.83 24.36
N ASN A 95 -7.93 8.70 25.24
CA ASN A 95 -8.85 8.29 26.29
C ASN A 95 -10.12 7.72 25.66
N TYR A 96 -10.66 6.65 26.25
CA TYR A 96 -11.88 6.02 25.77
C TYR A 96 -12.92 5.83 26.87
N GLU A 97 -14.17 5.68 26.44
CA GLU A 97 -15.30 5.25 27.26
C GLU A 97 -15.77 3.88 26.81
N SER A 98 -16.18 3.06 27.76
CA SER A 98 -16.80 1.76 27.48
C SER A 98 -18.31 1.85 27.64
N LYS A 99 -19.05 1.34 26.65
CA LYS A 99 -20.50 1.08 26.74
C LYS A 99 -20.74 -0.37 26.36
N GLY A 100 -20.91 -1.23 27.38
CA GLY A 100 -20.85 -2.68 27.20
C GLY A 100 -19.49 -3.11 26.64
N ASP A 101 -19.50 -4.00 25.64
CA ASP A 101 -18.29 -4.51 24.99
C ASP A 101 -17.65 -3.54 23.98
N LYS A 102 -18.30 -2.39 23.74
CA LYS A 102 -17.83 -1.39 22.77
C LYS A 102 -17.08 -0.27 23.47
N ARG A 103 -16.01 0.19 22.83
CA ARG A 103 -15.18 1.31 23.28
C ARG A 103 -15.31 2.48 22.30
N PHE A 104 -15.35 3.69 22.83
CA PHE A 104 -15.54 4.92 22.06
C PHE A 104 -14.50 5.96 22.45
N ASN A 105 -14.02 6.71 21.48
CA ASN A 105 -13.02 7.74 21.70
C ASN A 105 -13.70 8.91 22.39
N LYS A 106 -13.21 9.34 23.55
CA LYS A 106 -13.86 10.42 24.33
C LYS A 106 -13.92 11.74 23.56
N ARG A 107 -12.94 12.00 22.71
CA ARG A 107 -12.81 13.24 21.96
C ARG A 107 -13.77 13.33 20.78
N THR A 108 -13.95 12.21 20.07
CA THR A 108 -14.69 12.21 18.79
C THR A 108 -16.02 11.46 18.86
N GLY A 109 -16.24 10.65 19.89
CA GLY A 109 -17.41 9.77 20.01
C GLY A 109 -17.38 8.55 19.07
N TYR A 110 -16.35 8.40 18.21
CA TYR A 110 -16.27 7.29 17.28
C TYR A 110 -15.78 5.99 17.93
N PRO A 111 -16.19 4.82 17.41
CA PRO A 111 -15.82 3.53 17.98
C PRO A 111 -14.33 3.23 17.81
N LEU A 112 -13.73 2.65 18.84
CA LEU A 112 -12.38 2.09 18.82
C LEU A 112 -12.41 0.61 18.41
N ALA A 113 -11.37 0.19 17.70
CA ALA A 113 -11.04 -1.22 17.54
C ALA A 113 -10.53 -1.83 18.86
N LYS A 114 -10.36 -3.16 18.90
CA LYS A 114 -9.69 -3.85 20.02
C LYS A 114 -8.26 -3.36 20.20
N GLN A 115 -7.79 -3.30 21.43
CA GLN A 115 -6.47 -2.77 21.79
C GLN A 115 -5.35 -3.51 21.05
N SER A 116 -5.40 -4.83 21.06
CA SER A 116 -4.47 -5.69 20.32
C SER A 116 -4.45 -5.46 18.80
N SER A 117 -5.56 -4.97 18.22
CA SER A 117 -5.61 -4.60 16.80
C SER A 117 -4.93 -3.26 16.52
N ILE A 118 -4.99 -2.32 17.48
CA ILE A 118 -4.29 -1.03 17.41
C ILE A 118 -2.79 -1.26 17.57
N GLU A 119 -2.39 -2.02 18.58
CA GLU A 119 -0.98 -2.36 18.87
C GLU A 119 -0.31 -3.09 17.70
N ARG A 120 -1.02 -4.02 17.04
CA ARG A 120 -0.50 -4.69 15.84
C ARG A 120 -0.20 -3.72 14.70
N SER A 121 -1.07 -2.74 14.46
CA SER A 121 -0.82 -1.74 13.41
C SER A 121 0.28 -0.75 13.80
N ARG A 122 0.45 -0.47 15.09
CA ARG A 122 1.59 0.32 15.58
C ARG A 122 2.91 -0.42 15.39
N LYS A 123 2.94 -1.73 15.67
CA LYS A 123 4.11 -2.58 15.38
C LYS A 123 4.40 -2.59 13.88
N GLU A 124 3.39 -2.75 13.03
CA GLU A 124 3.51 -2.66 11.57
C GLU A 124 4.12 -1.33 11.10
N PHE A 125 3.76 -0.21 11.75
CA PHE A 125 4.36 1.09 11.47
C PHE A 125 5.85 1.13 11.83
N VAL A 126 6.22 0.65 13.03
CA VAL A 126 7.62 0.59 13.46
C VAL A 126 8.45 -0.32 12.56
N ASP A 127 7.94 -1.50 12.23
CA ASP A 127 8.60 -2.44 11.32
C ASP A 127 8.79 -1.80 9.93
N MET A 128 7.82 -1.02 9.44
CA MET A 128 7.96 -0.27 8.19
C MET A 128 9.05 0.81 8.25
N LEU A 129 9.16 1.57 9.34
CA LEU A 129 10.21 2.59 9.49
C LEU A 129 11.63 1.98 9.45
N SER A 130 11.77 0.69 9.76
CA SER A 130 13.06 -0.01 9.65
C SER A 130 13.43 -0.38 8.22
N TRP A 131 12.48 -0.35 7.28
CA TRP A 131 12.73 -0.64 5.87
C TRP A 131 13.08 0.63 5.12
N THR A 132 14.34 0.75 4.69
CA THR A 132 14.82 1.84 3.85
C THR A 132 15.61 1.26 2.68
N PRO A 133 15.15 1.44 1.44
CA PRO A 133 15.90 1.06 0.25
C PRO A 133 17.21 1.83 0.16
N ASP A 134 18.28 1.14 -0.23
CA ASP A 134 19.62 1.72 -0.26
C ASP A 134 19.69 2.92 -1.24
N ASN A 135 19.08 2.81 -2.43
CA ASN A 135 19.04 3.91 -3.42
C ASN A 135 18.01 3.68 -4.55
N TYR A 136 16.91 4.45 -4.60
CA TYR A 136 15.90 4.33 -5.68
C TYR A 136 16.45 4.67 -7.06
N TYR A 137 17.30 5.69 -7.16
CA TYR A 137 17.87 6.11 -8.43
C TYR A 137 18.78 5.02 -9.04
N ALA A 138 19.54 4.31 -8.22
CA ALA A 138 20.32 3.17 -8.67
C ALA A 138 19.44 2.03 -9.20
N TYR A 139 18.28 1.79 -8.56
CA TYR A 139 17.29 0.82 -9.05
C TYR A 139 16.65 1.24 -10.38
N ALA A 140 16.48 2.54 -10.63
CA ALA A 140 15.85 3.05 -11.85
C ALA A 140 16.63 2.65 -13.12
N HIS A 141 17.97 2.56 -13.06
CA HIS A 141 18.79 2.01 -14.16
C HIS A 141 18.44 0.58 -14.58
N TYR A 142 17.69 -0.18 -13.76
CA TYR A 142 17.19 -1.52 -14.08
C TYR A 142 15.72 -1.51 -14.49
N SER A 143 14.89 -0.77 -13.77
CA SER A 143 13.48 -0.56 -14.09
C SER A 143 13.00 0.75 -13.44
N ASN A 144 12.60 1.69 -14.29
CA ASN A 144 12.03 2.96 -13.85
C ASN A 144 10.71 2.72 -13.11
N GLU A 145 9.86 1.81 -13.59
CA GLU A 145 8.56 1.54 -13.00
C GLU A 145 8.65 1.03 -11.57
N ILE A 146 9.56 0.07 -11.30
CA ILE A 146 9.78 -0.47 -9.96
C ILE A 146 10.39 0.59 -9.05
N ALA A 147 11.41 1.31 -9.52
CA ALA A 147 12.03 2.38 -8.73
C ALA A 147 11.05 3.50 -8.38
N ILE A 148 10.17 3.86 -9.32
CA ILE A 148 9.08 4.81 -9.09
C ILE A 148 8.09 4.26 -8.07
N ASP A 149 7.64 3.01 -8.22
CA ASP A 149 6.69 2.41 -7.26
C ASP A 149 7.27 2.32 -5.85
N ASP A 150 8.53 1.95 -5.70
CA ASP A 150 9.22 1.90 -4.41
C ASP A 150 9.39 3.30 -3.80
N TYR A 151 9.73 4.30 -4.62
CA TYR A 151 9.79 5.70 -4.19
C TYR A 151 8.42 6.20 -3.72
N LEU A 152 7.37 5.96 -4.50
CA LEU A 152 5.98 6.28 -4.13
C LEU A 152 5.58 5.52 -2.85
N GLY A 153 5.98 4.25 -2.74
CA GLY A 153 5.86 3.36 -1.57
C GLY A 153 6.40 3.96 -0.29
N SER A 154 7.60 4.53 -0.36
CA SER A 154 8.25 5.20 0.76
C SER A 154 7.43 6.38 1.29
N ILE A 155 6.65 7.01 0.41
CA ILE A 155 5.80 8.13 0.75
C ILE A 155 4.44 7.68 1.26
N ASP A 156 3.73 6.80 0.56
CA ASP A 156 2.33 6.53 0.90
C ASP A 156 2.15 5.61 2.11
N VAL A 157 3.02 4.62 2.27
CA VAL A 157 2.87 3.58 3.29
C VAL A 157 2.81 4.16 4.71
N PRO A 158 3.69 5.10 5.15
CA PRO A 158 3.57 5.74 6.45
C PRO A 158 2.20 6.35 6.72
N PHE A 159 1.66 7.11 5.76
CA PHE A 159 0.37 7.79 5.91
C PHE A 159 -0.80 6.80 5.87
N LEU A 160 -0.73 5.75 5.04
CA LEU A 160 -1.76 4.71 4.98
C LEU A 160 -1.85 3.93 6.30
N ILE A 161 -0.72 3.58 6.90
CA ILE A 161 -0.65 2.88 8.19
C ILE A 161 -1.09 3.83 9.32
N ALA A 162 -0.55 5.05 9.37
CA ALA A 162 -0.94 6.05 10.37
C ALA A 162 -2.45 6.34 10.34
N GLY A 163 -3.03 6.55 9.15
CA GLY A 163 -4.47 6.74 9.00
C GLY A 163 -5.27 5.51 9.43
N THR A 164 -4.73 4.30 9.25
CA THR A 164 -5.36 3.07 9.75
C THR A 164 -5.34 3.01 11.28
N ILE A 165 -4.25 3.44 11.91
CA ILE A 165 -4.14 3.54 13.37
C ILE A 165 -5.15 4.57 13.90
N ALA A 166 -5.20 5.76 13.29
CA ALA A 166 -6.16 6.81 13.67
C ALA A 166 -7.61 6.37 13.51
N TYR A 167 -7.95 5.71 12.40
CA TYR A 167 -9.29 5.17 12.19
C TYR A 167 -9.67 4.13 13.27
N LYS A 168 -8.73 3.24 13.62
CA LYS A 168 -8.93 2.25 14.69
C LYS A 168 -9.01 2.87 16.08
N GLN A 169 -8.41 4.04 16.28
CA GLN A 169 -8.48 4.82 17.51
C GLN A 169 -9.73 5.70 17.60
N GLY A 170 -10.57 5.73 16.56
CA GLY A 170 -11.75 6.59 16.50
C GLY A 170 -11.42 8.04 16.12
N ASP A 171 -10.19 8.33 15.70
CA ASP A 171 -9.79 9.67 15.27
C ASP A 171 -10.00 9.81 13.74
N TRP A 172 -11.26 9.73 13.31
CA TRP A 172 -11.61 9.61 11.89
C TRP A 172 -11.21 10.82 11.04
N ASP A 173 -11.22 12.04 11.60
CA ASP A 173 -10.75 13.24 10.89
C ASP A 173 -9.23 13.19 10.63
N ILE A 174 -8.47 12.63 11.57
CA ILE A 174 -7.02 12.42 11.43
C ILE A 174 -6.76 11.32 10.39
N ALA A 175 -7.54 10.24 10.43
CA ALA A 175 -7.49 9.20 9.41
C ALA A 175 -7.78 9.74 8.02
N GLU A 176 -8.82 10.56 7.88
CA GLU A 176 -9.19 11.24 6.63
C GLU A 176 -8.06 12.09 6.10
N LYS A 177 -7.49 12.97 6.95
CA LYS A 177 -6.36 13.83 6.60
C LYS A 177 -5.20 13.00 6.03
N TRP A 178 -4.75 11.98 6.74
CA TRP A 178 -3.58 11.22 6.31
C TRP A 178 -3.83 10.39 5.07
N TRP A 179 -4.99 9.76 4.93
CA TRP A 179 -5.31 9.04 3.69
C TRP A 179 -5.45 9.97 2.49
N LEU A 180 -6.12 11.13 2.64
CA LEU A 180 -6.23 12.10 1.56
C LEU A 180 -4.89 12.73 1.18
N SER A 181 -3.93 12.79 2.12
CA SER A 181 -2.59 13.36 1.88
C SER A 181 -1.71 12.54 0.93
N VAL A 182 -2.13 11.34 0.58
CA VAL A 182 -1.44 10.43 -0.35
C VAL A 182 -2.38 9.87 -1.43
N LEU A 183 -3.51 10.57 -1.68
CA LEU A 183 -4.51 10.19 -2.68
C LEU A 183 -3.93 10.16 -4.11
N ASP A 184 -2.99 11.05 -4.41
CA ASP A 184 -2.29 11.13 -5.70
C ASP A 184 -1.21 10.04 -5.88
N ILE A 185 -0.78 9.41 -4.78
CA ILE A 185 0.25 8.38 -4.78
C ILE A 185 -0.35 6.98 -4.81
N ARG A 186 -1.40 6.72 -4.02
CA ARG A 186 -2.05 5.40 -3.93
C ARG A 186 -3.57 5.47 -3.96
N PRO A 187 -4.15 5.99 -5.06
CA PRO A 187 -5.55 6.40 -5.11
C PRO A 187 -6.53 5.28 -4.79
N THR A 188 -6.33 4.07 -5.32
CA THR A 188 -7.25 2.94 -5.11
C THR A 188 -7.27 2.45 -3.65
N ASN A 189 -6.13 2.46 -2.96
CA ASN A 189 -6.07 2.11 -1.53
C ASN A 189 -6.76 3.16 -0.67
N VAL A 190 -6.53 4.44 -0.96
CA VAL A 190 -7.15 5.57 -0.28
C VAL A 190 -8.66 5.55 -0.47
N LEU A 191 -9.13 5.39 -1.72
CA LEU A 191 -10.55 5.28 -2.06
C LEU A 191 -11.26 4.21 -1.24
N ARG A 192 -10.69 3.00 -1.19
CA ARG A 192 -11.28 1.89 -0.43
C ARG A 192 -11.42 2.21 1.05
N LYS A 193 -10.41 2.84 1.66
CA LYS A 193 -10.42 3.19 3.09
C LYS A 193 -11.44 4.30 3.39
N LEU A 194 -11.41 5.38 2.62
CA LEU A 194 -12.32 6.51 2.79
C LEU A 194 -13.77 6.13 2.47
N GLU A 195 -14.02 5.31 1.45
CA GLU A 195 -15.37 4.86 1.13
C GLU A 195 -16.01 4.10 2.31
N ILE A 196 -15.26 3.22 2.97
CA ILE A 196 -15.74 2.50 4.16
C ILE A 196 -16.09 3.48 5.28
N MET A 197 -15.23 4.46 5.53
CA MET A 197 -15.41 5.44 6.59
C MET A 197 -16.57 6.40 6.29
N TYR A 198 -16.65 6.96 5.07
CA TYR A 198 -17.73 7.85 4.64
C TYR A 198 -19.08 7.16 4.66
N ARG A 199 -19.17 5.87 4.33
CA ARG A 199 -20.43 5.11 4.48
C ARG A 199 -20.88 5.01 5.93
N LYS A 200 -19.96 4.88 6.88
CA LYS A 200 -20.26 4.88 8.33
C LYS A 200 -20.73 6.24 8.82
N GLN A 201 -20.22 7.31 8.22
CA GLN A 201 -20.63 8.70 8.47
C GLN A 201 -21.82 9.15 7.60
N GLN A 202 -22.36 8.29 6.75
CA GLN A 202 -23.43 8.61 5.79
C GLN A 202 -23.08 9.78 4.83
N ARG A 203 -21.80 9.93 4.47
CA ARG A 203 -21.30 10.98 3.56
C ARG A 203 -21.29 10.50 2.09
N TYR A 204 -22.46 10.26 1.51
CA TYR A 204 -22.57 9.64 0.18
C TYR A 204 -22.16 10.56 -0.98
N LYS A 205 -22.47 11.87 -0.91
CA LYS A 205 -21.97 12.85 -1.90
C LYS A 205 -20.45 12.98 -1.86
N ASP A 206 -19.85 12.88 -0.68
CA ASP A 206 -18.38 12.91 -0.55
C ASP A 206 -17.73 11.69 -1.20
N ILE A 207 -18.36 10.50 -1.14
CA ILE A 207 -17.88 9.31 -1.89
C ILE A 207 -17.87 9.60 -3.39
N VAL A 208 -18.98 10.12 -3.95
CA VAL A 208 -19.06 10.46 -5.38
C VAL A 208 -17.99 11.49 -5.76
N ARG A 209 -17.83 12.54 -4.96
CA ARG A 209 -16.82 13.59 -5.17
C ARG A 209 -15.40 13.02 -5.11
N LEU A 210 -15.12 12.16 -4.13
CA LEU A 210 -13.82 11.52 -3.94
C LEU A 210 -13.43 10.68 -5.16
N TYR A 211 -14.35 9.87 -5.68
CA TYR A 211 -14.09 9.14 -6.92
C TYR A 211 -13.82 10.11 -8.08
N LYS A 212 -14.66 11.12 -8.33
CA LYS A 212 -14.37 12.11 -9.40
C LYS A 212 -12.98 12.74 -9.31
N ILE A 213 -12.49 13.01 -8.09
CA ILE A 213 -11.13 13.53 -7.85
C ILE A 213 -10.07 12.46 -8.17
N ALA A 214 -10.28 11.22 -7.73
CA ALA A 214 -9.30 10.15 -7.86
C ALA A 214 -9.17 9.58 -9.28
N GLN A 215 -10.20 9.69 -10.12
CA GLN A 215 -10.18 9.13 -11.48
C GLN A 215 -8.94 9.49 -12.31
N PRO A 216 -8.56 10.78 -12.46
CA PRO A 216 -7.32 11.13 -13.17
C PRO A 216 -6.06 10.63 -12.46
N LEU A 217 -6.07 10.58 -11.12
CA LEU A 217 -4.92 10.15 -10.31
C LEU A 217 -4.64 8.65 -10.48
N VAL A 218 -5.67 7.81 -10.58
CA VAL A 218 -5.52 6.37 -10.85
C VAL A 218 -4.85 6.13 -12.18
N ARG A 219 -5.25 6.89 -13.22
CA ARG A 219 -4.65 6.78 -14.55
C ARG A 219 -3.20 7.24 -14.56
N GLN A 220 -2.89 8.31 -13.84
CA GLN A 220 -1.53 8.80 -13.67
C GLN A 220 -0.66 7.77 -12.96
N TYR A 221 -1.13 7.22 -11.85
CA TYR A 221 -0.44 6.17 -11.11
C TYR A 221 -0.16 4.94 -12.00
N ASP A 222 -1.18 4.40 -12.66
CA ASP A 222 -1.04 3.24 -13.56
C ASP A 222 -0.03 3.52 -14.70
N SER A 223 -0.02 4.76 -15.23
CA SER A 223 0.95 5.17 -16.25
C SER A 223 2.38 5.29 -15.73
N LEU A 224 2.58 5.59 -14.44
CA LEU A 224 3.90 5.75 -13.83
C LEU A 224 4.51 4.41 -13.43
N THR A 225 3.70 3.49 -12.92
CA THR A 225 4.15 2.21 -12.34
C THR A 225 3.94 1.01 -13.27
N GLY A 226 3.25 1.19 -14.40
CA GLY A 226 2.87 0.09 -15.28
C GLY A 226 1.80 -0.83 -14.69
N GLU A 227 1.17 -0.42 -13.59
CA GLU A 227 0.06 -1.15 -12.99
C GLU A 227 -1.25 -0.99 -13.78
N ASN A 228 -2.25 -1.79 -13.40
CA ASN A 228 -3.62 -1.67 -13.89
C ASN A 228 -4.56 -1.72 -12.70
N THR A 229 -4.48 -0.69 -11.86
CA THR A 229 -5.37 -0.51 -10.71
C THR A 229 -6.72 0.06 -11.13
N TYR A 230 -6.80 0.71 -12.29
CA TYR A 230 -8.05 1.20 -12.89
C TYR A 230 -9.10 0.10 -13.06
N LYS A 231 -8.72 -1.16 -13.27
CA LYS A 231 -9.67 -2.29 -13.33
C LYS A 231 -10.51 -2.48 -12.06
N PHE A 232 -10.03 -1.99 -10.92
CA PHE A 232 -10.74 -2.04 -9.64
C PHE A 232 -11.53 -0.75 -9.34
N TYR A 233 -11.44 0.22 -10.23
CA TYR A 233 -12.08 1.52 -10.08
C TYR A 233 -13.59 1.40 -10.31
N LYS A 234 -14.39 1.82 -9.32
CA LYS A 234 -15.85 1.81 -9.45
C LYS A 234 -16.34 2.93 -10.37
N THR A 235 -17.34 2.62 -11.18
CA THR A 235 -18.00 3.61 -12.02
C THR A 235 -18.80 4.60 -11.17
N VAL A 236 -18.63 5.89 -11.42
CA VAL A 236 -19.33 6.98 -10.72
C VAL A 236 -20.86 6.86 -10.84
N ALA A 237 -21.37 6.29 -11.94
CA ALA A 237 -22.79 6.02 -12.13
C ALA A 237 -23.40 5.13 -11.03
N ILE A 238 -22.70 4.05 -10.64
CA ILE A 238 -23.13 3.14 -9.57
C ILE A 238 -23.19 3.89 -8.23
N LEU A 239 -22.21 4.77 -7.99
CA LEU A 239 -22.14 5.55 -6.75
C LEU A 239 -23.24 6.61 -6.66
N ASN A 240 -23.59 7.25 -7.78
CA ASN A 240 -24.70 8.20 -7.84
C ASN A 240 -26.04 7.52 -7.52
N GLU A 241 -26.27 6.32 -8.03
CA GLU A 241 -27.51 5.57 -7.72
C GLU A 241 -27.66 5.23 -6.24
N GLU A 242 -26.56 4.94 -5.55
CA GLU A 242 -26.58 4.71 -4.09
C GLU A 242 -26.83 6.01 -3.31
N GLN A 243 -26.31 7.14 -3.80
CA GLN A 243 -26.47 8.45 -3.18
C GLN A 243 -27.94 8.88 -3.10
N HIS A 244 -28.75 8.65 -4.14
CA HIS A 244 -30.14 9.11 -4.18
C HIS A 244 -31.09 8.36 -3.24
N LYS A 245 -30.63 7.28 -2.60
CA LYS A 245 -31.48 6.38 -1.80
C LYS A 245 -31.30 6.55 -0.29
N LYS A 246 -30.43 7.46 0.16
CA LYS A 246 -29.99 7.54 1.56
C LYS A 246 -29.87 8.99 2.05
N GLU A 247 -30.10 9.18 3.34
CA GLU A 247 -29.78 10.44 4.01
C GLU A 247 -28.27 10.71 3.91
N ASP A 248 -27.91 11.96 3.61
CA ASP A 248 -26.56 12.36 3.28
C ASP A 248 -26.07 13.45 4.23
N HIS A 249 -24.99 13.16 4.96
CA HIS A 249 -24.33 14.08 5.91
C HIS A 249 -22.96 14.54 5.40
N SER A 250 -22.82 14.64 4.07
CA SER A 250 -21.56 15.06 3.43
C SER A 250 -21.15 16.47 3.82
N ILE A 251 -19.86 16.66 4.10
CA ILE A 251 -19.26 17.94 4.54
C ILE A 251 -18.20 18.45 3.56
N GLY A 252 -17.96 17.73 2.47
CA GLY A 252 -16.94 18.03 1.48
C GLY A 252 -15.70 17.14 1.61
N VAL A 253 -14.88 17.14 0.56
CA VAL A 253 -13.60 16.43 0.51
C VAL A 253 -12.48 17.45 0.38
N ILE A 254 -11.61 17.51 1.38
CA ILE A 254 -10.45 18.39 1.41
C ILE A 254 -9.37 17.84 0.47
N ARG A 255 -8.66 18.73 -0.23
CA ARG A 255 -7.50 18.37 -1.05
C ARG A 255 -6.22 18.74 -0.31
N TYR A 256 -5.24 17.86 -0.36
CA TYR A 256 -3.92 18.09 0.20
C TYR A 256 -2.90 18.25 -0.94
N PRO A 257 -1.87 19.10 -0.76
CA PRO A 257 -0.76 19.18 -1.70
C PRO A 257 -0.06 17.84 -1.87
N SER A 258 0.46 17.58 -3.07
CA SER A 258 1.28 16.40 -3.35
C SER A 258 2.53 16.37 -2.46
N LYS A 259 2.90 15.17 -2.02
CA LYS A 259 4.15 14.91 -1.29
C LYS A 259 5.27 14.43 -2.21
N ILE A 260 5.00 14.28 -3.50
CA ILE A 260 5.95 13.80 -4.49
C ILE A 260 6.95 14.93 -4.81
N ASP A 261 8.24 14.63 -4.68
CA ASP A 261 9.29 15.45 -5.25
C ASP A 261 9.28 15.26 -6.77
N SER A 262 8.75 16.26 -7.47
CA SER A 262 8.60 16.22 -8.92
C SER A 262 9.95 16.16 -9.66
N ASN A 263 11.01 16.72 -9.08
CA ASN A 263 12.35 16.65 -9.66
C ASN A 263 12.90 15.23 -9.49
N TYR A 264 12.74 14.63 -8.31
CA TYR A 264 13.18 13.26 -8.07
C TYR A 264 12.41 12.26 -8.93
N LEU A 265 11.09 12.40 -9.06
CA LEU A 265 10.29 11.56 -9.95
C LEU A 265 10.79 11.63 -11.40
N ARG A 266 11.10 12.84 -11.90
CA ARG A 266 11.65 13.01 -13.25
C ARG A 266 13.04 12.36 -13.38
N LEU A 267 13.88 12.40 -12.34
CA LEU A 267 15.16 11.70 -12.34
C LEU A 267 14.97 10.20 -12.49
N LEU A 268 14.04 9.59 -11.74
CA LEU A 268 13.74 8.16 -11.86
C LEU A 268 13.20 7.81 -13.25
N GLN A 269 12.34 8.64 -13.84
CA GLN A 269 11.80 8.41 -15.19
C GLN A 269 12.85 8.49 -16.30
N THR A 270 13.96 9.20 -16.07
CA THR A 270 14.99 9.48 -17.08
C THR A 270 16.30 8.74 -16.83
N ALA A 271 16.40 7.95 -15.76
CA ALA A 271 17.54 7.10 -15.49
C ALA A 271 17.77 6.12 -16.65
N ARG A 272 19.02 6.04 -17.12
CA ARG A 272 19.50 5.19 -18.21
C ARG A 272 20.82 4.59 -17.81
#